data_AF-A0AAU3SFB1-F1
#
_entry.id   AF-A0AAU3SFB1-F1
#
_cell.length_a   1.000
_cell.length_b   1.000
_cell.length_c   1.000
_cell.angle_alpha   90.00
_cell.angle_beta   90.00
_cell.angle_gamma   90.00
#
_symmetry.space_group_name_H-M   'P 1'
#
loop_
_entity.id
_entity.type
_entity.pdbx_description
1 polymer ?
#
loop_
_entity_poly.entity_id
_entity_poly.type
_entity_poly.pdbx_seq_one_letter_code
_entity_poly.pdbx_strand_id
1 'polypeptide(L)'
;MPTTTATTTVLYCHDPLNERRADAHFAAEARQLRAVGGTALLVDHDALLAGDPERAVARVPEGTGAVWYRGWMLPAGRYAELDAALRLRGAELVVTPEAYRRAHELPGWYGTFAGLTPVSGWLPTAPGEVPDPQRLAALAAGLPPGSAVVKDYVKSRKHEWAEACYVPDLADPAALHRVVARFVELQDEFLAGGVVLRAFETFVVPQGAAAEVRVWWRDGVPRLVTAHPDSAVAEVPEVAEPDLEPVRAAVEALGCPFVTTDLALRADGAWRVVEVGDGQVSDLHREADLTAFVQLLTAGQALLRTPSGSGTTPA
;
A
#
# COMPACT_ATOMS: atom_id res chain seq x y z
N MET A 1 -18.95 -33.53 11.99
CA MET A 1 -17.62 -32.95 11.70
C MET A 1 -17.61 -31.57 12.33
N PRO A 2 -16.78 -31.28 13.34
CA PRO A 2 -16.66 -29.92 13.81
C PRO A 2 -16.01 -29.13 12.68
N THR A 3 -16.73 -28.16 12.12
CA THR A 3 -16.14 -27.14 11.26
C THR A 3 -15.16 -26.40 12.14
N THR A 4 -13.87 -26.71 12.03
CA THR A 4 -12.81 -25.91 12.62
C THR A 4 -12.97 -24.52 12.00
N THR A 5 -13.57 -23.58 12.72
CA THR A 5 -13.56 -22.18 12.33
C THR A 5 -12.09 -21.81 12.26
N ALA A 6 -11.56 -21.67 11.05
CA ALA A 6 -10.16 -21.34 10.85
C ALA A 6 -9.90 -20.00 11.55
N THR A 7 -9.14 -20.03 12.63
CA THR A 7 -8.74 -18.83 13.36
C THR A 7 -7.82 -17.99 12.49
N THR A 8 -8.10 -16.69 12.35
CA THR A 8 -7.22 -15.77 11.63
C THR A 8 -5.87 -15.67 12.32
N THR A 9 -4.80 -15.96 11.58
CA THR A 9 -3.42 -15.77 12.03
C THR A 9 -2.82 -14.55 11.37
N VAL A 10 -2.21 -13.67 12.17
CA VAL A 10 -1.52 -12.46 11.69
C VAL A 10 -0.08 -12.46 12.24
N LEU A 11 0.86 -12.20 11.35
CA LEU A 11 2.28 -12.05 11.62
C LEU A 11 2.61 -10.57 11.79
N TYR A 12 3.01 -10.19 13.00
CA TYR A 12 3.42 -8.84 13.34
C TYR A 12 4.94 -8.72 13.45
N CYS A 13 5.52 -7.57 13.12
CA CYS A 13 6.91 -7.28 13.48
C CYS A 13 7.08 -7.39 15.00
N HIS A 14 8.15 -8.03 15.46
CA HIS A 14 8.46 -8.00 16.88
C HIS A 14 9.14 -6.70 17.29
N ASP A 15 9.07 -6.39 18.58
CA ASP A 15 9.79 -5.27 19.19
C ASP A 15 11.32 -5.53 19.11
N PRO A 16 12.13 -4.61 18.56
CA PRO A 16 13.59 -4.77 18.46
C PRO A 16 14.28 -4.93 19.82
N LEU A 17 13.68 -4.41 20.89
CA LEU A 17 14.19 -4.52 22.27
C LEU A 17 13.62 -5.74 23.01
N ASN A 18 12.53 -6.33 22.51
CA ASN A 18 11.93 -7.53 23.09
C ASN A 18 11.21 -8.40 22.04
N GLU A 19 11.98 -9.30 21.42
CA GLU A 19 11.57 -10.33 20.45
C GLU A 19 10.36 -11.22 20.84
N ARG A 20 9.85 -11.14 22.08
CA ARG A 20 8.64 -11.86 22.53
C ARG A 20 7.36 -11.03 22.44
N ARG A 21 7.46 -9.76 22.03
CA ARG A 21 6.35 -8.82 21.91
C ARG A 21 6.23 -8.34 20.48
N ALA A 22 5.02 -8.00 20.07
CA ALA A 22 4.84 -7.20 18.87
C ALA A 22 5.48 -5.82 19.09
N ASP A 23 5.99 -5.24 18.01
CA ASP A 23 6.43 -3.85 17.96
C ASP A 23 5.37 -2.94 18.59
N ALA A 24 5.82 -1.91 19.31
CA ALA A 24 4.96 -0.99 20.06
C ALA A 24 3.87 -0.37 19.17
N HIS A 25 4.17 -0.10 17.90
CA HIS A 25 3.22 0.45 16.93
C HIS A 25 2.02 -0.48 16.70
N PHE A 26 2.27 -1.79 16.60
CA PHE A 26 1.23 -2.79 16.32
C PHE A 26 0.72 -3.53 17.57
N ALA A 27 1.28 -3.25 18.76
CA ALA A 27 1.00 -3.97 19.99
C ALA A 27 -0.47 -3.88 20.43
N ALA A 28 -1.15 -2.76 20.15
CA ALA A 28 -2.59 -2.64 20.37
C ALA A 28 -3.38 -3.56 19.45
N GLU A 29 -3.05 -3.59 18.15
CA GLU A 29 -3.71 -4.46 17.17
C GLU A 29 -3.56 -5.93 17.53
N ALA A 30 -2.34 -6.36 17.85
CA ALA A 30 -2.04 -7.74 18.21
C ALA A 30 -2.78 -8.19 19.49
N ARG A 31 -2.99 -7.28 20.46
CA ARG A 31 -3.80 -7.56 21.66
C ARG A 31 -5.28 -7.70 21.29
N GLN A 32 -5.80 -6.80 20.47
CA GLN A 32 -7.19 -6.83 20.05
C GLN A 32 -7.52 -8.06 19.20
N LEU A 33 -6.61 -8.46 18.30
CA LEU A 33 -6.72 -9.71 17.53
C LEU A 33 -6.85 -10.92 18.45
N ARG A 34 -5.99 -11.03 19.47
CA ARG A 34 -6.06 -12.11 20.47
C ARG A 34 -7.37 -12.08 21.25
N ALA A 35 -7.86 -10.89 21.60
CA ALA A 35 -9.10 -10.72 22.36
C ALA A 35 -10.34 -11.23 21.59
N VAL A 36 -10.33 -11.15 20.26
CA VAL A 36 -11.40 -11.70 19.40
C VAL A 36 -11.14 -13.15 18.95
N GLY A 37 -10.16 -13.82 19.57
CA GLY A 37 -9.87 -15.23 19.34
C GLY A 37 -8.89 -15.52 18.19
N GLY A 38 -8.29 -14.49 17.58
CA GLY A 38 -7.24 -14.60 16.56
C GLY A 38 -5.86 -14.99 17.12
N THR A 39 -4.97 -15.40 16.24
CA THR A 39 -3.58 -15.76 16.57
C THR A 39 -2.62 -14.68 16.12
N ALA A 40 -1.85 -14.09 17.03
CA ALA A 40 -0.79 -13.14 16.71
C ALA A 40 0.59 -13.81 16.85
N LEU A 41 1.27 -13.97 15.72
CA LEU A 41 2.65 -14.44 15.59
C LEU A 41 3.60 -13.27 15.36
N LEU A 42 4.91 -13.55 15.43
CA LEU A 42 5.96 -12.54 15.36
C LEU A 42 7.00 -12.86 14.28
N VAL A 43 7.50 -11.83 13.59
CA VAL A 43 8.62 -11.89 12.63
C VAL A 43 9.74 -10.95 13.05
N ASP A 44 10.99 -11.41 12.91
CA ASP A 44 12.19 -10.56 13.04
C ASP A 44 12.39 -9.78 11.74
N HIS A 45 11.81 -8.59 11.72
CA HIS A 45 11.84 -7.67 10.58
C HIS A 45 13.27 -7.20 10.27
N ASP A 46 14.09 -7.00 11.29
CA ASP A 46 15.47 -6.54 11.11
C ASP A 46 16.34 -7.64 10.50
N ALA A 47 16.17 -8.89 10.95
CA ALA A 47 16.81 -10.05 10.31
C ALA A 47 16.38 -10.17 8.84
N LEU A 48 15.09 -9.97 8.54
CA LEU A 48 14.60 -10.02 7.16
C LEU A 48 15.23 -8.92 6.28
N LEU A 49 15.29 -7.68 6.77
CA LEU A 49 15.94 -6.58 6.03
C LEU A 49 17.44 -6.83 5.83
N ALA A 50 18.11 -7.44 6.82
CA ALA A 50 19.49 -7.87 6.74
C ALA A 50 19.72 -9.07 5.78
N GLY A 51 18.66 -9.66 5.23
CA GLY A 51 18.74 -10.79 4.30
C GLY A 51 18.88 -12.16 4.97
N ASP A 52 18.38 -12.29 6.20
CA ASP A 52 18.32 -13.56 6.94
C ASP A 52 16.84 -13.96 7.18
N PRO A 53 16.12 -14.39 6.12
CA PRO A 53 14.71 -14.74 6.22
C PRO A 53 14.48 -16.00 7.07
N GLU A 54 15.45 -16.92 7.16
CA GLU A 54 15.35 -18.11 8.02
C GLU A 54 15.27 -17.73 9.50
N ARG A 55 16.15 -16.83 9.94
CA ARG A 55 16.08 -16.25 11.28
C ARG A 55 14.80 -15.44 11.46
N ALA A 56 14.39 -14.67 10.44
CA ALA A 56 13.19 -13.83 10.49
C ALA A 56 11.95 -14.61 10.96
N VAL A 57 11.80 -15.85 10.49
CA VAL A 57 10.63 -16.71 10.75
C VAL A 57 10.90 -17.83 11.74
N ALA A 58 12.07 -17.86 12.41
CA ALA A 58 12.48 -19.00 13.25
C ALA A 58 11.48 -19.33 14.38
N ARG A 59 10.70 -18.33 14.83
CA ARG A 59 9.68 -18.45 15.89
C ARG A 59 8.28 -18.76 15.37
N VAL A 60 8.07 -18.77 14.07
CA VAL A 60 6.79 -19.14 13.46
C VAL A 60 6.61 -20.66 13.58
N PRO A 61 5.53 -21.17 14.20
CA PRO A 61 5.31 -22.61 14.32
C PRO A 61 5.21 -23.29 12.96
N GLU A 62 5.68 -24.53 12.86
CA GLU A 62 5.49 -25.34 11.66
C GLU A 62 4.00 -25.66 11.44
N GLY A 63 3.57 -25.73 10.18
CA GLY A 63 2.19 -26.06 9.82
C GLY A 63 1.18 -24.98 10.23
N THR A 64 1.60 -23.72 10.37
CA THR A 64 0.71 -22.61 10.71
C THR A 64 -0.39 -22.39 9.66
N GLY A 65 -0.13 -22.74 8.39
CA GLY A 65 -1.07 -22.52 7.29
C GLY A 65 -1.11 -21.06 6.84
N ALA A 66 -2.30 -20.55 6.51
CA ALA A 66 -2.47 -19.20 5.98
C ALA A 66 -2.21 -18.11 7.05
N VAL A 67 -1.41 -17.10 6.71
CA VAL A 67 -0.99 -16.02 7.62
C VAL A 67 -1.08 -14.67 6.92
N TRP A 68 -1.71 -13.70 7.57
CA TRP A 68 -1.66 -12.29 7.15
C TRP A 68 -0.39 -11.62 7.65
N TYR A 69 0.17 -10.67 6.92
CA TYR A 69 1.21 -9.79 7.46
C TYR A 69 0.60 -8.47 7.91
N ARG A 70 1.06 -7.94 9.05
CA ARG A 70 0.78 -6.57 9.52
C ARG A 70 2.06 -6.02 10.13
N GLY A 71 2.69 -5.07 9.46
CA GLY A 71 4.00 -4.62 9.87
C GLY A 71 4.52 -3.44 9.07
N TRP A 72 5.83 -3.22 9.21
CA TRP A 72 6.54 -2.18 8.48
C TRP A 72 6.69 -2.54 6.99
N MET A 73 6.90 -1.51 6.17
CA MET A 73 7.09 -1.69 4.73
C MET A 73 8.32 -2.54 4.43
N LEU A 74 8.16 -3.54 3.55
CA LEU A 74 9.24 -4.38 3.05
C LEU A 74 9.50 -4.10 1.56
N PRO A 75 10.76 -4.06 1.10
CA PRO A 75 11.04 -4.14 -0.33
C PRO A 75 10.41 -5.41 -0.92
N ALA A 76 9.84 -5.34 -2.12
CA ALA A 76 9.11 -6.48 -2.70
C ALA A 76 9.96 -7.76 -2.82
N GLY A 77 11.29 -7.63 -2.99
CA GLY A 77 12.21 -8.77 -2.94
C GLY A 77 12.27 -9.42 -1.55
N ARG A 78 12.37 -8.62 -0.47
CA ARG A 78 12.36 -9.11 0.92
C ARG A 78 11.02 -9.73 1.30
N TYR A 79 9.91 -9.20 0.81
CA TYR A 79 8.60 -9.81 1.01
C TYR A 79 8.50 -11.19 0.34
N ALA A 80 9.10 -11.36 -0.85
CA ALA A 80 9.18 -12.67 -1.50
C ALA A 80 10.06 -13.68 -0.74
N GLU A 81 11.18 -13.21 -0.17
CA GLU A 81 12.04 -14.03 0.70
C GLU A 81 11.32 -14.46 1.99
N LEU A 82 10.50 -13.57 2.57
CA LEU A 82 9.64 -13.89 3.71
C LEU A 82 8.63 -14.99 3.37
N ASP A 83 7.91 -14.89 2.24
CA ASP A 83 6.97 -15.93 1.81
C ASP A 83 7.67 -17.28 1.60
N ALA A 84 8.84 -17.27 0.95
CA ALA A 84 9.62 -18.49 0.72
C ALA A 84 10.03 -19.17 2.04
N ALA A 85 10.52 -18.40 3.02
CA ALA A 85 10.92 -18.94 4.33
C ALA A 85 9.72 -19.43 5.14
N LEU A 86 8.57 -18.76 5.07
CA LEU A 86 7.32 -19.23 5.69
C LEU A 86 6.85 -20.55 5.06
N ARG A 87 6.92 -20.70 3.74
CA ARG A 87 6.53 -21.92 3.02
C ARG A 87 7.35 -23.14 3.44
N LEU A 88 8.65 -22.97 3.68
CA LEU A 88 9.51 -24.03 4.21
C LEU A 88 9.05 -24.53 5.59
N ARG A 89 8.31 -23.71 6.34
CA ARG A 89 7.70 -24.05 7.62
C ARG A 89 6.23 -24.45 7.51
N GLY A 90 5.69 -24.61 6.30
CA GLY A 90 4.27 -24.93 6.09
C GLY A 90 3.33 -23.78 6.44
N ALA A 91 3.78 -22.53 6.29
CA ALA A 91 2.97 -21.32 6.38
C ALA A 91 2.94 -20.60 5.02
N GLU A 92 1.85 -19.92 4.69
CA GLU A 92 1.69 -19.20 3.42
C GLU A 92 1.11 -17.81 3.66
N LEU A 93 1.68 -16.78 3.04
CA LEU A 93 1.12 -15.43 3.16
C LEU A 93 -0.19 -15.33 2.37
N VAL A 94 -1.23 -14.76 3.00
CA VAL A 94 -2.53 -14.56 2.33
C VAL A 94 -2.41 -13.58 1.17
N VAL A 95 -1.63 -12.52 1.35
CA VAL A 95 -1.21 -11.65 0.26
C VAL A 95 0.05 -12.25 -0.34
N THR A 96 -0.03 -12.79 -1.55
CA THR A 96 1.16 -13.38 -2.20
C THR A 96 2.18 -12.30 -2.53
N PRO A 97 3.47 -12.65 -2.75
CA PRO A 97 4.47 -11.66 -3.17
C PRO A 97 4.09 -10.89 -4.44
N GLU A 98 3.39 -11.52 -5.38
CA GLU A 98 2.88 -10.87 -6.58
C GLU A 98 1.77 -9.88 -6.24
N ALA A 99 0.83 -10.26 -5.37
CA ALA A 99 -0.25 -9.38 -4.93
C ALA A 99 0.29 -8.19 -4.11
N TYR A 100 1.28 -8.43 -3.25
CA TYR A 100 1.99 -7.38 -2.51
C TYR A 100 2.60 -6.38 -3.48
N ARG A 101 3.48 -6.83 -4.39
CA ARG A 101 4.10 -5.93 -5.38
C ARG A 101 3.07 -5.19 -6.21
N ARG A 102 2.02 -5.90 -6.66
CA ARG A 102 0.99 -5.36 -7.53
C ARG A 102 0.21 -4.21 -6.88
N ALA A 103 -0.15 -4.33 -5.60
CA ALA A 103 -0.88 -3.29 -4.88
C ALA A 103 0.03 -2.24 -4.23
N HIS A 104 1.29 -2.58 -3.93
CA HIS A 104 2.24 -1.74 -3.21
C HIS A 104 3.05 -0.81 -4.12
N GLU A 105 3.43 -1.26 -5.32
CA GLU A 105 4.26 -0.49 -6.25
C GLU A 105 3.43 0.08 -7.39
N LEU A 106 3.60 1.39 -7.68
CA LEU A 106 2.84 2.13 -8.68
C LEU A 106 2.66 1.43 -10.03
N PRO A 107 3.70 0.85 -10.66
CA PRO A 107 3.53 0.18 -11.95
C PRO A 107 2.57 -1.02 -11.90
N GLY A 108 2.40 -1.65 -10.74
CA GLY A 108 1.53 -2.80 -10.54
C GLY A 108 0.03 -2.44 -10.54
N TRP A 109 -0.32 -1.26 -10.03
CA TRP A 109 -1.72 -0.86 -9.89
C TRP A 109 -2.15 0.27 -10.83
N TYR A 110 -1.25 1.15 -11.28
CA TYR A 110 -1.60 2.38 -12.00
C TYR A 110 -2.55 2.16 -13.18
N GLY A 111 -2.30 1.15 -14.01
CA GLY A 111 -3.13 0.85 -15.18
C GLY A 111 -4.59 0.56 -14.83
N THR A 112 -4.84 -0.05 -13.67
CA THR A 112 -6.21 -0.39 -13.20
C THR A 112 -6.97 0.83 -12.71
N PHE A 113 -6.24 1.84 -12.21
CA PHE A 113 -6.79 3.09 -11.68
C PHE A 113 -6.64 4.26 -12.66
N ALA A 114 -6.28 3.98 -13.91
CA ALA A 114 -6.15 4.99 -14.95
C ALA A 114 -7.48 5.75 -15.11
N GLY A 115 -7.44 7.07 -14.96
CA GLY A 115 -8.62 7.93 -14.95
C GLY A 115 -9.17 8.26 -13.56
N LEU A 116 -8.85 7.46 -12.53
CA LEU A 116 -9.18 7.74 -11.12
C LEU A 116 -8.01 8.40 -10.37
N THR A 117 -6.77 8.14 -10.80
CA THR A 117 -5.54 8.69 -10.22
C THR A 117 -4.91 9.76 -11.14
N PRO A 118 -4.14 10.75 -10.62
CA PRO A 118 -3.46 11.72 -11.47
C PRO A 118 -2.52 11.06 -12.48
N VAL A 119 -2.46 11.62 -13.70
CA VAL A 119 -1.67 11.06 -14.80
C VAL A 119 -0.21 10.94 -14.37
N SER A 120 0.34 9.73 -14.46
CA SER A 120 1.70 9.43 -14.03
C SER A 120 2.45 8.68 -15.11
N GLY A 121 3.76 8.94 -15.19
CA GLY A 121 4.71 8.16 -15.97
C GLY A 121 5.96 7.88 -15.12
N TRP A 122 6.73 6.84 -15.47
CA TRP A 122 7.87 6.44 -14.64
C TRP A 122 9.02 5.83 -15.44
N LEU A 123 10.19 5.84 -14.83
CA LEU A 123 11.39 5.16 -15.28
C LEU A 123 11.86 4.19 -14.18
N PRO A 124 12.10 2.91 -14.49
CA PRO A 124 12.86 2.04 -13.61
C PRO A 124 14.21 2.68 -13.31
N THR A 125 14.61 2.68 -12.04
CA THR A 125 15.79 3.41 -11.55
C THR A 125 16.32 2.68 -10.34
N ALA A 126 17.61 2.35 -10.34
CA ALA A 126 18.24 1.75 -9.17
C ALA A 126 18.55 2.83 -8.10
N PRO A 127 18.65 2.44 -6.82
CA PRO A 127 19.14 3.32 -5.78
C PRO A 127 20.42 4.08 -6.17
N GLY A 128 20.45 5.39 -5.92
CA GLY A 128 21.57 6.27 -6.23
C GLY A 128 21.77 6.62 -7.72
N GLU A 129 21.03 6.02 -8.64
CA GLU A 129 21.16 6.31 -10.07
C GLU A 129 20.17 7.41 -10.50
N VAL A 130 20.67 8.58 -10.92
CA VAL A 130 19.79 9.63 -11.46
C VAL A 130 19.45 9.30 -12.92
N PRO A 131 18.16 9.27 -13.32
CA PRO A 131 17.80 9.06 -14.72
C PRO A 131 18.37 10.14 -15.63
N ASP A 132 18.83 9.72 -16.81
CA ASP A 132 19.37 10.62 -17.83
C ASP A 132 18.40 11.78 -18.17
N PRO A 133 18.89 13.03 -18.30
CA PRO A 133 18.06 14.20 -18.61
C PRO A 133 17.18 14.05 -19.86
N GLN A 134 17.65 13.39 -20.93
CA GLN A 134 16.86 13.21 -22.15
C GLN A 134 15.71 12.23 -21.91
N ARG A 135 15.95 11.16 -21.16
CA ARG A 135 14.90 10.21 -20.76
C ARG A 135 13.85 10.88 -19.87
N LEU A 136 14.26 11.74 -18.93
CA LEU A 136 13.33 12.53 -18.11
C LEU A 136 12.51 13.50 -18.95
N ALA A 137 13.14 14.23 -19.87
CA ALA A 137 12.43 15.14 -20.76
C ALA A 137 11.44 14.40 -21.67
N ALA A 138 11.81 13.23 -22.20
CA ALA A 138 10.92 12.39 -22.98
C ALA A 138 9.73 11.87 -22.17
N LEU A 139 9.96 11.48 -20.90
CA LEU A 139 8.89 11.10 -19.98
C LEU A 139 7.94 12.28 -19.73
N ALA A 140 8.49 13.45 -19.38
CA ALA A 140 7.74 14.67 -19.11
C ALA A 140 6.87 15.11 -20.31
N ALA A 141 7.38 14.98 -21.54
CA ALA A 141 6.64 15.29 -22.75
C ALA A 141 5.41 14.40 -22.99
N GLY A 142 5.33 13.22 -22.34
CA GLY A 142 4.18 12.33 -22.37
C GLY A 142 3.10 12.64 -21.33
N LEU A 143 3.36 13.59 -20.41
CA LEU A 143 2.41 14.02 -19.39
C LEU A 143 1.65 15.28 -19.82
N PRO A 144 0.50 15.58 -19.17
CA PRO A 144 -0.14 16.88 -19.29
C PRO A 144 0.85 18.03 -18.97
N PRO A 145 0.78 19.17 -19.69
CA PRO A 145 1.65 20.31 -19.41
C PRO A 145 1.37 20.88 -18.01
N GLY A 146 2.39 21.49 -17.42
CA GLY A 146 2.31 22.14 -16.11
C GLY A 146 3.19 21.45 -15.07
N SER A 147 2.75 21.53 -13.81
CA SER A 147 3.54 21.08 -12.66
C SER A 147 3.41 19.58 -12.43
N ALA A 148 4.39 19.00 -11.74
CA ALA A 148 4.41 17.59 -11.37
C ALA A 148 4.95 17.35 -9.97
N VAL A 149 4.62 16.18 -9.43
CA VAL A 149 5.22 15.60 -8.23
C VAL A 149 6.17 14.48 -8.65
N VAL A 150 7.34 14.45 -8.02
CA VAL A 150 8.33 13.38 -8.10
C VAL A 150 8.12 12.46 -6.89
N LYS A 151 7.99 11.16 -7.16
CA LYS A 151 7.99 10.10 -6.13
C LYS A 151 8.69 8.86 -6.65
N ASP A 152 8.91 7.88 -5.80
CA ASP A 152 9.27 6.54 -6.25
C ASP A 152 8.00 5.68 -6.40
N TYR A 153 8.15 4.36 -6.59
CA TYR A 153 6.97 3.50 -6.77
C TYR A 153 6.05 3.45 -5.56
N VAL A 154 6.49 3.90 -4.38
CA VAL A 154 5.73 3.82 -3.13
C VAL A 154 5.54 5.20 -2.50
N LYS A 155 6.61 5.94 -2.24
CA LYS A 155 6.63 7.14 -1.39
C LYS A 155 7.26 8.36 -2.05
N SER A 156 6.92 9.54 -1.54
CA SER A 156 7.46 10.84 -1.96
C SER A 156 8.28 11.50 -0.84
N ARG A 157 8.90 12.65 -1.16
CA ARG A 157 9.65 13.49 -0.20
C ARG A 157 8.87 14.75 0.16
N LYS A 158 7.67 14.57 0.71
CA LYS A 158 6.73 15.67 0.98
C LYS A 158 7.24 16.75 1.93
N HIS A 159 8.19 16.42 2.82
CA HIS A 159 8.81 17.40 3.73
C HIS A 159 9.83 18.29 3.02
N GLU A 160 10.46 17.79 1.95
CA GLU A 160 11.39 18.51 1.08
C GLU A 160 10.68 19.00 -0.20
N TRP A 161 9.46 19.54 -0.04
CA TRP A 161 8.53 19.82 -1.14
C TRP A 161 9.17 20.55 -2.33
N ALA A 162 9.81 21.69 -2.08
CA ALA A 162 10.38 22.53 -3.13
C ALA A 162 11.69 21.98 -3.73
N GLU A 163 12.40 21.12 -3.00
CA GLU A 163 13.73 20.65 -3.39
C GLU A 163 13.71 19.31 -4.12
N ALA A 164 12.81 18.40 -3.70
CA ALA A 164 12.86 16.99 -4.06
C ALA A 164 11.50 16.37 -4.40
N CYS A 165 10.42 17.15 -4.39
CA CYS A 165 9.07 16.63 -4.61
C CYS A 165 8.33 17.36 -5.73
N TYR A 166 8.37 18.68 -5.77
CA TYR A 166 7.56 19.48 -6.68
C TYR A 166 8.38 20.05 -7.83
N VAL A 167 7.90 19.83 -9.05
CA VAL A 167 8.42 20.43 -10.28
C VAL A 167 7.39 21.45 -10.75
N PRO A 168 7.71 22.77 -10.74
CA PRO A 168 6.74 23.80 -11.12
C PRO A 168 6.31 23.75 -12.58
N ASP A 169 7.20 23.33 -13.47
CA ASP A 169 6.92 23.24 -14.91
C ASP A 169 7.72 22.09 -15.54
N LEU A 170 7.02 21.08 -16.06
CA LEU A 170 7.59 19.96 -16.81
C LEU A 170 8.29 20.39 -18.10
N ALA A 171 8.04 21.61 -18.61
CA ALA A 171 8.71 22.18 -19.77
C ALA A 171 10.08 22.81 -19.47
N ASP A 172 10.55 22.79 -18.21
CA ASP A 172 11.92 23.15 -17.81
C ASP A 172 12.74 21.87 -17.47
N PRO A 173 13.48 21.30 -18.45
CA PRO A 173 14.27 20.09 -18.23
C PRO A 173 15.36 20.26 -17.17
N ALA A 174 15.88 21.48 -16.99
CA ALA A 174 16.93 21.73 -16.02
C ALA A 174 16.35 21.72 -14.61
N ALA A 175 15.19 22.34 -14.37
CA ALA A 175 14.49 22.26 -13.09
C ALA A 175 14.05 20.82 -12.78
N LEU A 176 13.44 20.13 -13.76
CA LEU A 176 13.04 18.74 -13.63
C LEU A 176 14.21 17.85 -13.18
N HIS A 177 15.35 17.92 -13.90
CA HIS A 177 16.51 17.11 -13.55
C HIS A 177 17.07 17.45 -12.17
N ARG A 178 17.11 18.74 -11.77
CA ARG A 178 17.58 19.12 -10.41
C ARG A 178 16.72 18.50 -9.31
N VAL A 179 15.39 18.59 -9.43
CA VAL A 179 14.46 18.03 -8.43
C VAL A 179 14.57 16.51 -8.40
N VAL A 180 14.63 15.85 -9.55
CA VAL A 180 14.78 14.39 -9.63
C VAL A 180 16.14 13.94 -9.07
N ALA A 181 17.23 14.63 -9.37
CA ALA A 181 18.54 14.30 -8.82
C ALA A 181 18.55 14.41 -7.29
N ARG A 182 17.97 15.48 -6.75
CA ARG A 182 17.84 15.67 -5.30
C ARG A 182 16.92 14.63 -4.67
N PHE A 183 15.84 14.25 -5.34
CA PHE A 183 14.96 13.17 -4.91
C PHE A 183 15.70 11.84 -4.80
N VAL A 184 16.44 11.45 -5.85
CA VAL A 184 17.22 10.20 -5.87
C VAL A 184 18.30 10.21 -4.79
N GLU A 185 19.02 11.32 -4.63
CA GLU A 185 20.03 11.49 -3.56
C GLU A 185 19.40 11.30 -2.17
N LEU A 186 18.24 11.90 -1.90
CA LEU A 186 17.59 11.79 -0.60
C LEU A 186 16.96 10.41 -0.35
N GLN A 187 16.50 9.73 -1.41
CA GLN A 187 16.05 8.34 -1.29
C GLN A 187 17.21 7.39 -0.99
N ASP A 188 18.38 7.63 -1.57
CA ASP A 188 19.59 6.83 -1.41
C ASP A 188 19.30 5.33 -1.60
N GLU A 189 19.78 4.45 -0.71
CA GLU A 189 19.53 3.02 -0.73
C GLU A 189 18.04 2.63 -0.59
N PHE A 190 17.17 3.54 -0.15
CA PHE A 190 15.74 3.30 0.08
C PHE A 190 14.84 3.65 -1.10
N LEU A 191 15.41 3.97 -2.27
CA LEU A 191 14.63 4.21 -3.49
C LEU A 191 13.87 2.93 -3.90
N ALA A 192 12.54 3.01 -3.95
CA ALA A 192 11.70 1.88 -4.34
C ALA A 192 11.47 1.83 -5.86
N GLY A 193 12.26 1.02 -6.56
CA GLY A 193 12.04 0.53 -7.92
C GLY A 193 12.23 1.52 -9.08
N GLY A 194 11.84 2.79 -8.94
CA GLY A 194 11.98 3.76 -10.02
C GLY A 194 11.57 5.18 -9.65
N VAL A 195 11.79 6.11 -10.58
CA VAL A 195 11.34 7.51 -10.47
C VAL A 195 10.02 7.68 -11.22
N VAL A 196 9.03 8.27 -10.54
CA VAL A 196 7.71 8.60 -11.07
C VAL A 196 7.59 10.11 -11.20
N LEU A 197 7.11 10.56 -12.35
CA LEU A 197 6.56 11.90 -12.53
C LEU A 197 5.04 11.77 -12.54
N ARG A 198 4.36 12.55 -11.70
CA ARG A 198 2.90 12.58 -11.59
C ARG A 198 2.42 14.00 -11.82
N ALA A 199 1.50 14.19 -12.77
CA ALA A 199 0.87 15.48 -13.01
C ALA A 199 0.26 16.01 -11.71
N PHE A 200 0.56 17.27 -11.39
CA PHE A 200 0.09 17.90 -10.16
C PHE A 200 -1.39 18.26 -10.28
N GLU A 201 -2.15 17.96 -9.23
CA GLU A 201 -3.54 18.36 -9.10
C GLU A 201 -3.71 19.11 -7.79
N THR A 202 -4.58 20.12 -7.78
CA THR A 202 -4.90 20.88 -6.57
C THR A 202 -6.04 20.23 -5.82
N PHE A 203 -5.76 19.79 -4.60
CA PHE A 203 -6.75 19.23 -3.68
C PHE A 203 -7.25 20.27 -2.69
N VAL A 204 -8.48 20.09 -2.23
CA VAL A 204 -9.12 20.93 -1.22
C VAL A 204 -9.30 20.13 0.06
N VAL A 205 -9.14 20.82 1.20
CA VAL A 205 -9.40 20.25 2.52
C VAL A 205 -10.81 20.68 2.94
N PRO A 206 -11.77 19.77 3.08
CA PRO A 206 -13.10 20.12 3.58
C PRO A 206 -13.01 20.69 5.00
N GLN A 207 -13.81 21.71 5.33
CA GLN A 207 -13.75 22.31 6.67
C GLN A 207 -14.10 21.28 7.76
N GLY A 208 -13.22 21.16 8.75
CA GLY A 208 -13.45 20.29 9.91
C GLY A 208 -13.34 18.79 9.62
N ALA A 209 -12.78 18.40 8.48
CA ALA A 209 -12.61 17.00 8.12
C ALA A 209 -11.21 16.70 7.56
N ALA A 210 -10.90 15.42 7.43
CA ALA A 210 -9.64 14.94 6.91
C ALA A 210 -9.41 15.42 5.47
N ALA A 211 -8.17 15.82 5.17
CA ALA A 211 -7.75 16.20 3.82
C ALA A 211 -7.78 15.00 2.86
N GLU A 212 -7.50 13.82 3.39
CA GLU A 212 -7.48 12.57 2.66
C GLU A 212 -8.22 11.49 3.45
N VAL A 213 -8.97 10.67 2.74
CA VAL A 213 -9.76 9.57 3.31
C VAL A 213 -9.15 8.26 2.82
N ARG A 214 -8.87 7.33 3.74
CA ARG A 214 -8.43 5.98 3.43
C ARG A 214 -9.60 5.03 3.43
N VAL A 215 -9.78 4.30 2.34
CA VAL A 215 -10.71 3.18 2.25
C VAL A 215 -9.94 1.88 2.34
N TRP A 216 -10.37 0.99 3.23
CA TRP A 216 -9.80 -0.33 3.43
C TRP A 216 -10.69 -1.37 2.77
N TRP A 217 -10.11 -2.08 1.80
CA TRP A 217 -10.82 -3.04 0.95
C TRP A 217 -10.35 -4.45 1.27
N ARG A 218 -11.29 -5.37 1.46
CA ARG A 218 -10.99 -6.78 1.57
C ARG A 218 -11.82 -7.57 0.58
N ASP A 219 -11.15 -8.38 -0.23
CA ASP A 219 -11.75 -9.20 -1.28
C ASP A 219 -12.65 -8.35 -2.22
N GLY A 220 -12.19 -7.16 -2.62
CA GLY A 220 -12.95 -6.22 -3.46
C GLY A 220 -14.04 -5.41 -2.76
N VAL A 221 -14.31 -5.68 -1.48
CA VAL A 221 -15.39 -5.02 -0.72
C VAL A 221 -14.81 -3.95 0.21
N PRO A 222 -15.33 -2.70 0.20
CA PRO A 222 -14.93 -1.70 1.19
C PRO A 222 -15.46 -2.14 2.56
N ARG A 223 -14.56 -2.27 3.53
CA ARG A 223 -14.87 -2.76 4.89
C ARG A 223 -14.75 -1.68 5.95
N LEU A 224 -13.92 -0.67 5.71
CA LEU A 224 -13.69 0.43 6.64
C LEU A 224 -13.29 1.68 5.86
N VAL A 225 -13.74 2.85 6.32
CA VAL A 225 -13.33 4.16 5.84
C VAL A 225 -12.82 4.95 7.03
N THR A 226 -11.60 5.48 6.93
CA THR A 226 -10.95 6.25 8.00
C THR A 226 -10.35 7.53 7.43
N ALA A 227 -10.06 8.51 8.27
CA ALA A 227 -9.09 9.54 7.90
C ALA A 227 -7.74 8.90 7.52
N HIS A 228 -7.01 9.52 6.60
CA HIS A 228 -5.60 9.16 6.34
C HIS A 228 -4.77 9.32 7.62
N PRO A 229 -3.79 8.45 7.92
CA PRO A 229 -2.99 8.51 9.14
C PRO A 229 -2.33 9.87 9.43
N ASP A 230 -1.96 10.61 8.38
CA ASP A 230 -1.35 11.95 8.51
C ASP A 230 -2.37 13.10 8.65
N SER A 231 -3.66 12.80 8.65
CA SER A 231 -4.69 13.82 8.85
C SER A 231 -4.64 14.36 10.27
N ALA A 232 -4.87 15.67 10.42
CA ALA A 232 -4.91 16.30 11.74
C ALA A 232 -6.19 15.97 12.53
N VAL A 233 -7.24 15.54 11.84
CA VAL A 233 -8.57 15.24 12.37
C VAL A 233 -9.00 13.86 11.87
N ALA A 234 -9.80 13.16 12.66
CA ALA A 234 -10.26 11.79 12.37
C ALA A 234 -11.55 11.78 11.52
N GLU A 235 -12.25 12.91 11.51
CA GLU A 235 -13.55 13.10 10.89
C GLU A 235 -13.46 12.91 9.37
N VAL A 236 -14.20 11.92 8.88
CA VAL A 236 -14.40 11.69 7.45
C VAL A 236 -15.52 12.62 6.97
N PRO A 237 -15.37 13.31 5.81
CA PRO A 237 -16.38 14.25 5.34
C PRO A 237 -17.75 13.58 5.05
N GLU A 238 -18.82 14.06 5.68
CA GLU A 238 -20.21 13.60 5.40
C GLU A 238 -20.76 14.17 4.06
N VAL A 239 -20.38 15.40 3.71
CA VAL A 239 -21.04 16.18 2.63
C VAL A 239 -20.62 15.75 1.22
N ALA A 240 -19.68 14.81 1.11
CA ALA A 240 -19.17 14.30 -0.15
C ALA A 240 -18.60 12.90 0.04
N GLU A 241 -19.37 11.96 0.59
CA GLU A 241 -18.95 10.56 0.57
C GLU A 241 -18.52 10.21 -0.87
N PRO A 242 -17.27 9.79 -1.09
CA PRO A 242 -16.81 9.46 -2.43
C PRO A 242 -17.74 8.38 -2.99
N ASP A 243 -18.24 8.56 -4.21
CA ASP A 243 -18.83 7.44 -4.93
C ASP A 243 -17.72 6.40 -5.10
N LEU A 244 -17.80 5.36 -4.28
CA LEU A 244 -16.80 4.31 -4.23
C LEU A 244 -16.95 3.33 -5.38
N GLU A 245 -18.01 3.40 -6.19
CA GLU A 245 -18.27 2.39 -7.20
C GLU A 245 -17.18 2.33 -8.31
N PRO A 246 -16.70 3.45 -8.86
CA PRO A 246 -15.56 3.41 -9.79
C PRO A 246 -14.29 2.85 -9.14
N VAL A 247 -14.06 3.19 -7.86
CA VAL A 247 -12.89 2.71 -7.11
C VAL A 247 -13.01 1.21 -6.81
N ARG A 248 -14.20 0.73 -6.45
CA ARG A 248 -14.53 -0.68 -6.24
C ARG A 248 -14.23 -1.48 -7.50
N ALA A 249 -14.71 -1.04 -8.66
CA ALA A 249 -14.45 -1.72 -9.92
C ALA A 249 -12.94 -1.83 -10.22
N ALA A 250 -12.17 -0.78 -9.92
CA ALA A 250 -10.72 -0.81 -10.05
C ALA A 250 -10.05 -1.76 -9.03
N VAL A 251 -10.50 -1.78 -7.77
CA VAL A 251 -9.98 -2.71 -6.74
C VAL A 251 -10.31 -4.17 -7.09
N GLU A 252 -11.51 -4.46 -7.60
CA GLU A 252 -11.89 -5.79 -8.07
C GLU A 252 -11.01 -6.23 -9.25
N ALA A 253 -10.74 -5.32 -10.20
CA ALA A 253 -9.84 -5.59 -11.32
C ALA A 253 -8.36 -5.73 -10.90
N LEU A 254 -7.95 -5.07 -9.80
CA LEU A 254 -6.63 -5.24 -9.21
C LEU A 254 -6.45 -6.67 -8.67
N GLY A 255 -7.52 -7.23 -8.09
CA GLY A 255 -7.59 -8.64 -7.69
C GLY A 255 -6.72 -9.01 -6.48
N CYS A 256 -6.31 -8.02 -5.68
CA CYS A 256 -5.56 -8.24 -4.45
C CYS A 256 -6.51 -8.43 -3.25
N PRO A 257 -6.20 -9.35 -2.31
CA PRO A 257 -7.15 -9.72 -1.25
C PRO A 257 -7.30 -8.66 -0.16
N PHE A 258 -6.29 -7.79 0.00
CA PHE A 258 -6.31 -6.66 0.91
C PHE A 258 -5.65 -5.46 0.23
N VAL A 259 -6.35 -4.32 0.24
CA VAL A 259 -5.94 -3.11 -0.45
C VAL A 259 -6.38 -1.90 0.37
N THR A 260 -5.61 -0.83 0.31
CA THR A 260 -6.04 0.51 0.74
C THR A 260 -6.06 1.44 -0.46
N THR A 261 -7.00 2.38 -0.48
CA THR A 261 -6.98 3.51 -1.43
C THR A 261 -7.14 4.81 -0.67
N ASP A 262 -6.23 5.75 -0.91
CA ASP A 262 -6.30 7.09 -0.35
C ASP A 262 -6.95 8.02 -1.36
N LEU A 263 -8.01 8.69 -0.90
CA LEU A 263 -8.87 9.55 -1.70
C LEU A 263 -8.72 11.00 -1.25
N ALA A 264 -8.49 11.90 -2.20
CA ALA A 264 -8.47 13.34 -1.97
C ALA A 264 -9.49 14.04 -2.87
N LEU A 265 -10.12 15.09 -2.34
CA LEU A 265 -11.08 15.90 -3.09
C LEU A 265 -10.33 16.93 -3.93
N ARG A 266 -10.45 16.86 -5.25
CA ARG A 266 -9.89 17.86 -6.17
C ARG A 266 -10.70 19.15 -6.11
N ALA A 267 -10.06 20.27 -6.44
CA ALA A 267 -10.65 21.60 -6.37
C ALA A 267 -11.94 21.80 -7.22
N ASP A 268 -12.21 20.94 -8.19
CA ASP A 268 -13.44 20.95 -8.98
C ASP A 268 -14.53 19.99 -8.46
N GLY A 269 -14.32 19.39 -7.29
CA GLY A 269 -15.27 18.49 -6.63
C GLY A 269 -15.12 17.01 -6.99
N ALA A 270 -14.16 16.63 -7.84
CA ALA A 270 -13.92 15.23 -8.17
C ALA A 270 -13.02 14.55 -7.14
N TRP A 271 -13.40 13.36 -6.66
CA TRP A 271 -12.54 12.53 -5.82
C TRP A 271 -11.49 11.81 -6.66
N ARG A 272 -10.24 11.81 -6.19
CA ARG A 272 -9.09 11.18 -6.87
C ARG A 272 -8.42 10.17 -5.96
N VAL A 273 -8.02 9.05 -6.55
CA VAL A 273 -7.15 8.06 -5.90
C VAL A 273 -5.72 8.58 -5.93
N VAL A 274 -5.21 9.02 -4.79
CA VAL A 274 -3.86 9.56 -4.63
C VAL A 274 -2.86 8.41 -4.45
N GLU A 275 -3.25 7.37 -3.71
CA GLU A 275 -2.40 6.23 -3.43
C GLU A 275 -3.22 4.94 -3.37
N VAL A 276 -2.57 3.84 -3.75
CA VAL A 276 -3.05 2.47 -3.55
C VAL A 276 -1.96 1.74 -2.78
N GLY A 277 -2.34 1.00 -1.74
CA GLY A 277 -1.44 0.17 -0.95
C GLY A 277 -1.97 -1.25 -0.79
N ASP A 278 -1.12 -2.17 -0.37
CA ASP A 278 -1.45 -3.58 -0.12
C ASP A 278 -2.20 -3.82 1.20
N GLY A 279 -2.52 -2.76 1.94
CA GLY A 279 -3.22 -2.77 3.23
C GLY A 279 -2.41 -3.32 4.41
N GLN A 280 -1.44 -4.20 4.20
CA GLN A 280 -0.68 -4.85 5.28
C GLN A 280 0.29 -3.90 5.98
N VAL A 281 0.83 -2.92 5.24
CA VAL A 281 1.80 -1.93 5.74
C VAL A 281 1.23 -0.52 5.79
N SER A 282 -0.06 -0.38 5.46
CA SER A 282 -0.79 0.87 5.63
C SER A 282 -1.06 1.13 7.11
N ASP A 283 -0.85 2.38 7.52
CA ASP A 283 -1.10 2.82 8.88
C ASP A 283 -2.55 3.31 9.09
N LEU A 284 -2.97 3.35 10.35
CA LEU A 284 -4.26 3.87 10.78
C LEU A 284 -4.08 5.28 11.35
N HIS A 285 -5.10 6.12 11.16
CA HIS A 285 -5.19 7.33 11.98
C HIS A 285 -5.27 6.93 13.46
N ARG A 286 -4.57 7.68 14.33
CA ARG A 286 -4.45 7.38 15.77
C ARG A 286 -5.78 7.24 16.53
N GLU A 287 -6.85 7.81 15.99
CA GLU A 287 -8.21 7.79 16.54
C GLU A 287 -9.14 6.81 15.80
N ALA A 288 -8.62 6.03 14.84
CA ALA A 288 -9.41 5.04 14.13
C ALA A 288 -9.90 3.92 15.06
N ASP A 289 -11.07 3.35 14.75
CA ASP A 289 -11.61 2.21 15.49
C ASP A 289 -10.79 0.94 15.21
N LEU A 290 -9.89 0.63 16.14
CA LEU A 290 -9.05 -0.55 16.09
C LEU A 290 -9.86 -1.86 16.12
N THR A 291 -11.03 -1.87 16.77
CA THR A 291 -11.89 -3.06 16.79
C THR A 291 -12.45 -3.32 15.41
N ALA A 292 -12.93 -2.29 14.72
CA ALA A 292 -13.41 -2.40 13.34
C ALA A 292 -12.29 -2.86 12.40
N PHE A 293 -11.06 -2.33 12.58
CA PHE A 293 -9.90 -2.78 11.80
C PHE A 293 -9.56 -4.26 12.02
N VAL A 294 -9.51 -4.71 13.27
CA VAL A 294 -9.24 -6.14 13.55
C VAL A 294 -10.35 -7.04 13.03
N GLN A 295 -11.61 -6.61 13.10
CA GLN A 295 -12.74 -7.34 12.49
C GLN A 295 -12.60 -7.43 10.97
N LEU A 296 -12.07 -6.39 10.31
CA LEU A 296 -11.75 -6.44 8.89
C LEU A 296 -10.75 -7.56 8.59
N LEU A 297 -9.74 -7.79 9.44
CA LEU A 297 -8.75 -8.88 9.28
C LEU A 297 -9.32 -10.27 9.60
N THR A 298 -10.33 -10.37 10.47
CA THR A 298 -10.94 -11.66 10.84
C THR A 298 -12.20 -12.04 10.06
N ALA A 299 -12.73 -11.13 9.25
CA ALA A 299 -13.87 -11.41 8.38
C ALA A 299 -13.63 -12.68 7.52
N GLY A 300 -14.65 -13.52 7.37
CA GLY A 300 -14.58 -14.61 6.38
C GLY A 300 -14.44 -14.04 4.98
N GLN A 301 -13.77 -14.76 4.07
CA GLN A 301 -13.82 -14.44 2.65
C GLN A 301 -15.29 -14.37 2.21
N ALA A 302 -15.64 -13.38 1.38
CA ALA A 302 -16.74 -13.63 0.46
C ALA A 302 -16.31 -14.82 -0.40
N LEU A 303 -17.04 -15.94 -0.33
CA LEU A 303 -16.72 -17.14 -1.10
C LEU A 303 -16.46 -16.72 -2.55
N LEU A 304 -15.22 -16.94 -3.00
CA LEU A 304 -14.81 -16.73 -4.39
C LEU A 304 -15.86 -17.42 -5.27
N ARG A 305 -16.64 -16.63 -6.03
CA ARG A 305 -17.38 -17.19 -7.16
C ARG A 305 -16.31 -17.65 -8.13
N THR A 306 -16.11 -18.95 -8.24
CA THR A 306 -15.37 -19.54 -9.34
C THR A 306 -15.95 -18.99 -10.64
N PRO A 307 -15.13 -18.56 -11.62
CA PRO A 307 -15.64 -18.21 -12.93
C PRO A 307 -16.41 -19.41 -13.45
N SER A 308 -17.67 -19.21 -13.83
CA SER A 308 -18.43 -20.22 -14.55
C SER A 308 -17.60 -20.62 -15.77
N GLY A 309 -17.06 -21.84 -15.75
CA GLY A 309 -16.33 -22.42 -16.87
C GLY A 309 -17.16 -22.21 -18.13
N SER A 310 -16.53 -21.68 -19.17
CA SER A 310 -17.14 -21.43 -20.46
C SER A 310 -17.88 -22.68 -20.93
N GLY A 311 -19.20 -22.68 -20.75
CA GLY A 311 -20.08 -23.69 -21.28
C GLY A 311 -20.11 -23.51 -22.79
N THR A 312 -19.45 -24.44 -23.48
CA THR A 312 -19.74 -24.78 -24.86
C THR A 312 -21.26 -24.87 -25.03
N THR A 313 -21.82 -24.03 -25.91
CA THR A 313 -23.19 -24.22 -26.39
C THR A 313 -23.11 -25.10 -27.63
N PRO A 314 -23.73 -26.29 -27.66
CA PRO A 314 -23.98 -26.99 -28.90
C PRO A 314 -25.36 -26.58 -29.45
N ALA A 315 -25.36 -26.04 -30.67
CA ALA A 315 -26.34 -26.28 -31.73
C ALA A 315 -25.75 -25.74 -33.04
#